data_AF-A0A7W1GBC5-F1
#
_entry.id   AF-A0A7W1GBC5-F1
#
_cell.length_a   1.000
_cell.length_b   1.000
_cell.length_c   1.000
_cell.angle_alpha   90.00
_cell.angle_beta   90.00
_cell.angle_gamma   90.00
#
_symmetry.space_group_name_H-M   'P 1'
#
loop_
_entity.id
_entity.type
_entity.pdbx_description
1 polymer ?
#
loop_
_entity_poly.entity_id
_entity_poly.type
_entity_poly.pdbx_seq_one_letter_code
_entity_poly.pdbx_strand_id
1 'polypeptide(L)'
;MSQDVNTASNNLPVLRVSQAMQLRDNDQWENRFEIHSETSNRVYIIAQHKKKRHWGCSCPSYRTRRRCKHLEDIGLPTNETPYEALIRS
;
A
#
# COMPACT_ATOMS: atom_id res chain seq x y z
N MET A 1 -37.45 5.48 12.91
CA MET A 1 -37.09 6.23 11.69
C MET A 1 -35.60 6.52 11.79
N SER A 2 -34.70 5.79 11.12
CA SER A 2 -34.36 5.88 9.69
C SER A 2 -34.10 7.33 9.26
N GLN A 3 -32.99 7.72 8.65
CA GLN A 3 -31.70 7.13 8.27
C GLN A 3 -30.88 8.37 7.86
N ASP A 4 -29.63 8.52 8.31
CA ASP A 4 -28.65 9.37 7.63
C ASP A 4 -27.29 8.68 7.67
N VAL A 5 -27.19 7.59 6.91
CA VAL A 5 -25.91 7.00 6.54
C VAL A 5 -25.24 7.96 5.56
N ASN A 6 -24.32 8.79 6.07
CA ASN A 6 -23.47 9.62 5.24
C ASN A 6 -22.72 8.72 4.24
N THR A 7 -23.16 8.81 2.99
CA THR A 7 -22.55 8.15 1.84
C THR A 7 -21.20 8.83 1.60
N ALA A 8 -20.14 8.31 2.22
CA ALA A 8 -18.78 8.74 1.97
C ALA A 8 -18.50 8.57 0.48
N SER A 9 -18.32 9.70 -0.20
CA SER A 9 -18.06 9.77 -1.63
C SER A 9 -16.85 8.89 -1.97
N ASN A 10 -17.02 8.01 -2.96
CA ASN A 10 -16.04 7.06 -3.51
C ASN A 10 -14.79 7.75 -4.10
N ASN A 11 -14.04 8.51 -3.31
CA ASN A 11 -12.82 9.19 -3.74
C ASN A 11 -11.62 8.60 -3.02
N LEU A 12 -11.35 7.32 -3.29
CA LEU A 12 -10.15 6.67 -2.81
C LEU A 12 -8.92 7.30 -3.49
N PRO A 13 -7.85 7.54 -2.73
CA PRO A 13 -6.57 7.99 -3.29
C PRO A 13 -6.09 6.98 -4.32
N VAL A 14 -5.48 7.49 -5.40
CA VAL A 14 -5.02 6.65 -6.50
C VAL A 14 -3.51 6.62 -6.55
N LEU A 15 -2.93 5.42 -6.36
CA LEU A 15 -1.53 5.15 -6.58
C LEU A 15 -1.31 4.86 -8.07
N ARG A 16 -0.44 5.65 -8.71
CA ARG A 16 -0.01 5.44 -10.09
C ARG A 16 1.18 4.48 -10.09
N VAL A 17 0.98 3.27 -10.59
CA VAL A 17 2.00 2.21 -10.61
C VAL A 17 2.03 1.57 -11.97
N SER A 18 3.16 1.67 -12.67
CA SER A 18 3.30 1.08 -14.00
C SER A 18 2.97 -0.42 -13.98
N GLN A 19 2.31 -0.89 -15.04
CA GLN A 19 1.91 -2.30 -15.13
C GLN A 19 3.11 -3.26 -15.02
N ALA A 20 4.28 -2.85 -15.53
CA ALA A 20 5.50 -3.63 -15.47
C ALA A 20 6.03 -3.86 -14.03
N MET A 21 5.67 -3.00 -13.08
CA MET A 21 6.06 -3.14 -11.67
C MET A 21 5.02 -3.91 -10.85
N GLN A 22 3.84 -4.21 -11.40
CA GLN A 22 2.79 -4.92 -10.67
C GLN A 22 3.10 -6.42 -10.57
N LEU A 23 2.86 -6.97 -9.40
CA LEU A 23 3.08 -8.38 -9.07
C LEU A 23 1.73 -9.05 -8.80
N ARG A 24 1.66 -10.36 -9.05
CA ARG A 24 0.46 -11.15 -8.71
C ARG A 24 0.22 -11.18 -7.22
N ASP A 25 -1.04 -11.07 -6.82
CA ASP A 25 -1.48 -11.28 -5.45
C ASP A 25 -1.11 -12.68 -4.93
N ASN A 26 -1.03 -12.82 -3.61
CA ASN A 26 -0.84 -14.11 -2.94
C ASN A 26 -1.87 -14.30 -1.81
N ASP A 27 -1.75 -15.36 -1.01
CA ASP A 27 -2.75 -15.71 0.01
C ASP A 27 -3.00 -14.61 1.05
N GLN A 28 -2.00 -13.78 1.36
CA GLN A 28 -2.08 -12.77 2.41
C GLN A 28 -2.11 -11.33 1.88
N TRP A 29 -1.57 -11.11 0.69
CA TRP A 29 -1.26 -9.78 0.16
C TRP A 29 -1.85 -9.58 -1.23
N GLU A 30 -2.41 -8.40 -1.45
CA GLU A 30 -2.93 -7.92 -2.74
C GLU A 30 -2.31 -6.58 -3.12
N ASN A 31 -2.65 -6.07 -4.31
CA ASN A 31 -2.21 -4.74 -4.76
C ASN A 31 -0.68 -4.62 -4.69
N ARG A 32 0.01 -5.66 -5.17
CA ARG A 32 1.45 -5.83 -4.99
C ARG A 32 2.22 -5.16 -6.11
N PHE A 33 3.26 -4.41 -5.78
CA PHE A 33 4.15 -3.81 -6.77
C PHE A 33 5.56 -3.55 -6.26
N GLU A 34 6.48 -3.41 -7.21
CA GLU A 34 7.88 -3.10 -6.95
C GLU A 34 8.12 -1.59 -6.79
N ILE A 35 9.04 -1.24 -5.89
CA ILE A 35 9.56 0.12 -5.71
C ILE A 35 11.08 0.07 -5.59
N HIS A 36 11.74 1.02 -6.25
CA HIS A 36 13.19 1.15 -6.22
C HIS A 36 13.63 2.01 -5.05
N SER A 37 14.70 1.60 -4.38
CA SER A 37 15.35 2.43 -3.37
C SER A 37 16.04 3.63 -4.04
N GLU A 38 15.80 4.84 -3.53
CA GLU A 38 16.45 6.04 -4.07
C GLU A 38 17.98 6.06 -3.88
N THR A 39 18.45 5.42 -2.80
CA THR A 39 19.85 5.49 -2.37
C THR A 39 20.63 4.22 -2.71
N SER A 40 20.01 3.22 -3.35
CA SER A 40 20.67 1.95 -3.69
C SER A 40 19.97 1.23 -4.82
N ASN A 41 20.65 0.28 -5.49
CA ASN A 41 20.05 -0.55 -6.55
C ASN A 41 19.10 -1.65 -6.01
N ARG A 42 18.52 -1.47 -4.82
CA ARG A 42 17.63 -2.46 -4.19
C ARG A 42 16.19 -2.24 -4.63
N VAL A 43 15.50 -3.33 -4.94
CA VAL A 43 14.06 -3.35 -5.22
C VAL A 43 13.34 -3.92 -4.01
N TYR A 44 12.28 -3.24 -3.60
CA TYR A 44 11.39 -3.66 -2.52
C TYR A 44 9.96 -3.83 -3.06
N ILE A 45 9.13 -4.56 -2.32
CA ILE A 45 7.75 -4.82 -2.67
C ILE A 45 6.86 -4.09 -1.69
N ILE A 46 5.92 -3.30 -2.21
CA ILE A 46 4.81 -2.73 -1.46
C ILE A 46 3.55 -3.55 -1.77
N ALA A 47 2.73 -3.80 -0.74
CA ALA A 47 1.50 -4.58 -0.87
C ALA A 47 0.49 -4.22 0.22
N GLN A 48 -0.78 -4.49 -0.02
CA GLN A 48 -1.85 -4.36 0.96
C GLN A 48 -2.21 -5.72 1.56
N HIS A 49 -2.32 -5.81 2.88
CA HIS A 49 -2.72 -7.03 3.56
C HIS A 49 -4.23 -7.26 3.37
N LYS A 50 -4.63 -8.40 2.79
CA LYS A 50 -6.03 -8.70 2.43
C LYS A 50 -7.02 -8.59 3.59
N LYS A 51 -6.69 -9.21 4.74
CA LYS A 51 -7.54 -9.20 5.95
C LYS A 51 -7.45 -7.91 6.78
N LYS A 52 -6.23 -7.46 7.10
CA LYS A 52 -6.01 -6.32 8.01
C LYS A 52 -6.09 -4.96 7.32
N ARG A 53 -6.11 -4.91 5.99
CA ARG A 53 -6.21 -3.70 5.15
C ARG A 53 -5.09 -2.67 5.31
N HIS A 54 -4.00 -3.00 6.00
CA HIS A 54 -2.82 -2.13 6.06
C HIS A 54 -1.89 -2.37 4.89
N TRP A 55 -1.11 -1.34 4.57
CA TRP A 55 -0.03 -1.45 3.61
C TRP A 55 1.25 -1.91 4.29
N GLY A 56 2.11 -2.60 3.54
CA GLY A 56 3.40 -3.06 4.02
C GLY A 56 4.47 -2.98 2.94
N CYS A 57 5.72 -2.93 3.38
CA CYS A 57 6.90 -2.89 2.51
C CYS A 57 7.87 -4.02 2.89
N SER A 58 8.52 -4.64 1.90
CA SER A 58 9.52 -5.70 2.14
C SER A 58 10.87 -5.20 2.68
N CYS A 59 11.07 -3.88 2.76
CA CYS A 59 12.34 -3.30 3.21
C CYS A 59 12.64 -3.61 4.70
N PRO A 60 13.92 -3.64 5.10
CA PRO A 60 14.31 -3.98 6.47
C PRO A 60 13.67 -3.10 7.55
N SER A 61 13.52 -1.81 7.28
CA SER A 61 12.92 -0.86 8.23
C SER A 61 11.46 -1.19 8.54
N TYR A 62 10.65 -1.52 7.52
CA TYR A 62 9.26 -1.92 7.75
C TYR A 62 9.17 -3.29 8.43
N ARG A 63 10.03 -4.24 8.03
CA ARG A 63 10.05 -5.58 8.63
C ARG A 63 10.37 -5.57 10.12
N THR A 64 11.15 -4.61 10.60
CA THR A 64 11.55 -4.50 12.01
C THR A 64 10.70 -3.52 12.81
N ARG A 65 10.31 -2.38 12.23
CA ARG A 65 9.67 -1.26 12.94
C ARG A 65 8.26 -0.94 12.44
N ARG A 66 7.78 -1.63 11.40
CA ARG A 66 6.51 -1.34 10.70
C ARG A 66 6.41 0.09 10.15
N ARG A 67 7.57 0.74 9.96
CA ARG A 67 7.70 2.10 9.44
C ARG A 67 8.87 2.18 8.46
N CYS A 68 8.68 2.84 7.32
CA CYS A 68 9.74 3.07 6.34
C CYS A 68 9.41 4.25 5.43
N LYS A 69 10.47 4.92 4.93
CA LYS A 69 10.34 6.01 3.97
C LYS A 69 9.52 5.65 2.73
N HIS A 70 9.70 4.45 2.18
CA HIS A 70 9.01 4.03 0.95
C HIS A 70 7.48 4.08 1.01
N LEU A 71 6.87 3.91 2.20
CA LEU A 71 5.41 4.09 2.35
C LEU A 71 5.06 5.56 2.53
N GLU A 72 5.84 6.28 3.35
CA GLU A 72 5.66 7.71 3.63
C GLU A 72 5.80 8.54 2.33
N ASP A 73 6.77 8.22 1.48
CA ASP A 73 7.09 8.91 0.23
C ASP A 73 5.93 8.82 -0.80
N ILE A 74 5.12 7.76 -0.72
CA ILE A 74 3.95 7.56 -1.60
C ILE A 74 2.62 7.82 -0.89
N GLY A 75 2.67 8.44 0.29
CA GLY A 75 1.48 8.84 1.05
C GLY A 75 0.70 7.68 1.69
N LEU A 76 1.31 6.52 1.85
CA LEU A 76 0.71 5.38 2.56
C LEU A 76 1.05 5.40 4.05
N PRO A 77 0.11 5.01 4.92
CA PRO A 77 0.36 5.03 6.35
C PRO A 77 1.25 3.86 6.79
N THR A 78 1.89 4.05 7.94
CA THR A 78 2.77 3.06 8.57
C THR A 78 2.09 2.42 9.79
N ASN A 79 2.82 1.58 10.53
CA ASN A 79 2.40 0.94 11.77
C ASN A 79 1.17 0.03 11.62
N GLU A 80 1.06 -0.64 10.47
CA GLU A 80 -0.09 -1.51 10.16
C GLU A 80 -1.44 -0.79 10.26
N THR A 81 -1.49 0.53 10.00
CA THR A 81 -2.75 1.29 9.96
C THR A 81 -3.57 0.89 8.73
N PRO A 82 -4.83 0.46 8.89
CA PRO A 82 -5.73 0.17 7.76
C PRO A 82 -5.93 1.38 6.84
N TYR A 83 -5.83 1.17 5.52
CA TYR A 83 -5.99 2.23 4.54
C TYR A 83 -6.30 1.68 3.15
N GLU A 84 -7.28 2.29 2.48
CA GLU A 84 -7.67 1.91 1.13
C GLU A 84 -7.13 2.87 0.08
N ALA A 85 -6.57 2.33 -0.99
CA ALA A 85 -6.13 3.08 -2.16
C ALA A 85 -6.37 2.26 -3.43
N LEU A 86 -6.68 2.94 -4.52
CA LEU A 86 -6.80 2.32 -5.83
C LEU A 86 -5.44 2.29 -6.51
N ILE A 87 -5.07 1.16 -7.10
CA ILE A 87 -3.93 1.11 -8.03
C ILE A 87 -4.43 1.38 -9.44
N ARG A 88 -3.76 2.29 -10.15
CA ARG A 88 -3.93 2.48 -11.59
C ARG A 88 -2.58 2.46 -12.29
N SER A 89 -2.52 1.72 -13.40
CA SER A 89 -1.40 1.71 -14.35
C SER A 89 -1.49 2.85 -15.35
#